data_AF-C7CN64-F1
#
_entry.id   AF-C7CN64-F1
#
_cell.length_a   1.000
_cell.length_b   1.000
_cell.length_c   1.000
_cell.angle_alpha   90.00
_cell.angle_beta   90.00
_cell.angle_gamma   90.00
#
_symmetry.space_group_name_H-M   'P 1'
#
loop_
_entity.id
_entity.type
_entity.pdbx_description
1 polymer ?
#
loop_
_entity_poly.entity_id
_entity_poly.type
_entity_poly.pdbx_seq_one_letter_code
_entity_poly.pdbx_strand_id
1 'polypeptide(L)'
;MRFKSWPRPTPFEDTPRKRAAYRRKREREQAALPLFAPAIAERQLCVAEEMVRRTGQWERQQQEGRRQRAASWRRVRARLFALEGARRRAIRALWRVCPYPADPSYFGTLLHEIATGRIDPERPPWGAAHALNPRTTPNPAGFAEAFRQIGQRTVGGGRKTVGADERLFCGNLGSGILFLTTRVRLIEPNESFYTSSSHRLRDSHVGSSGHWADIEVRGPCSDEEFRRITRLARAADTRPVVMRRIDPIAGRPGREIERSAPTVTGADADLPAFQARQFDRDLRPEPNPPSERAPGPMAGDVIGVATMAAKQDAGSCPYPGPSPNPPP
;
A
#
# COMPACT_ATOMS: atom_id res chain seq x y z
N MET A 1 3.75 16.40 26.68
CA MET A 1 3.37 17.09 25.42
C MET A 1 3.90 16.23 24.28
N ARG A 2 3.15 16.04 23.19
CA ARG A 2 3.60 15.25 22.03
C ARG A 2 4.85 15.90 21.41
N PHE A 3 5.91 15.14 21.16
CA PHE A 3 7.09 15.62 20.44
C PHE A 3 7.77 14.46 19.70
N LYS A 4 8.40 14.78 18.56
CA LYS A 4 9.23 13.87 17.79
C LYS A 4 10.66 13.95 18.32
N SER A 5 11.17 12.81 18.80
CA SER A 5 12.54 12.66 19.25
C SER A 5 13.52 12.98 18.12
N TRP A 6 14.66 13.61 18.46
CA TRP A 6 15.73 13.81 17.50
C TRP A 6 16.47 12.46 17.30
N PRO A 7 16.76 12.05 16.06
CA PRO A 7 17.48 10.81 15.80
C PRO A 7 18.80 10.73 16.57
N ARG A 8 19.28 9.51 16.85
CA ARG A 8 20.62 9.34 17.39
C ARG A 8 21.64 9.82 16.33
N PRO A 9 22.63 10.66 16.68
CA PRO A 9 23.59 11.13 15.70
C PRO A 9 24.42 9.94 15.27
N THR A 10 24.54 9.74 13.97
CA THR A 10 25.48 8.79 13.39
C THR A 10 26.76 9.53 13.03
N PRO A 11 27.93 8.90 13.16
CA PRO A 11 29.18 9.50 12.71
C PRO A 11 29.15 9.72 11.19
N PHE A 12 29.99 10.63 10.70
CA PHE A 12 30.14 10.80 9.26
C PHE A 12 30.90 9.61 8.68
N GLU A 13 30.26 8.87 7.78
CA GLU A 13 30.90 7.76 7.09
C GLU A 13 31.73 8.27 5.92
N ASP A 14 33.05 8.09 5.97
CA ASP A 14 33.91 8.30 4.81
C ASP A 14 33.78 7.08 3.86
N THR A 15 33.31 7.32 2.64
CA THR A 15 33.08 6.25 1.66
C THR A 15 33.83 6.51 0.36
N PRO A 16 34.24 5.45 -0.38
CA PRO A 16 34.90 5.60 -1.68
C PRO A 16 34.11 6.50 -2.64
N ARG A 17 32.77 6.40 -2.62
CA ARG A 17 31.88 7.26 -3.41
C ARG A 17 31.98 8.74 -3.04
N LYS A 18 32.06 9.08 -1.74
CA LYS A 18 32.21 10.47 -1.28
C LYS A 18 33.59 11.03 -1.66
N ARG A 19 34.64 10.23 -1.55
CA ARG A 19 36.00 10.57 -2.00
C ARG A 19 36.06 10.83 -3.51
N ALA A 20 35.50 9.93 -4.33
CA ALA A 20 35.43 10.09 -5.78
C ALA A 20 34.57 11.31 -6.19
N ALA A 21 33.46 11.56 -5.48
CA ALA A 21 32.65 12.75 -5.71
C ALA A 21 33.42 14.05 -5.42
N TYR A 22 34.28 14.07 -4.39
CA TYR A 22 35.12 15.22 -4.11
C TYR A 22 36.21 15.43 -5.18
N ARG A 23 36.85 14.36 -5.68
CA ARG A 23 37.81 14.46 -6.81
C ARG A 23 37.18 15.11 -8.04
N ARG A 24 36.01 14.61 -8.46
CA ARG A 24 35.26 15.20 -9.58
C ARG A 24 34.83 16.66 -9.33
N LYS A 25 34.52 17.00 -8.08
CA LYS A 25 34.23 18.40 -7.69
C LYS A 25 35.48 19.27 -7.89
N ARG A 26 36.65 18.81 -7.43
CA ARG A 26 37.92 19.52 -7.57
C ARG A 26 38.26 19.77 -9.04
N GLU A 27 38.18 18.72 -9.86
CA GLU A 27 38.40 18.79 -11.31
C GLU A 27 37.44 19.78 -11.98
N ARG A 28 36.14 19.73 -11.63
CA ARG A 28 35.14 20.66 -12.18
C ARG A 28 35.43 22.12 -11.82
N GLU A 29 35.86 22.38 -10.58
CA GLU A 29 36.20 23.74 -10.13
C GLU A 29 37.44 24.29 -10.85
N GLN A 30 38.45 23.46 -11.07
CA GLN A 30 39.65 23.85 -11.83
C GLN A 30 39.32 24.06 -13.32
N ALA A 31 38.54 23.15 -13.92
CA ALA A 31 38.13 23.24 -15.32
C ALA A 31 37.19 24.42 -15.61
N ALA A 32 36.42 24.87 -14.61
CA ALA A 32 35.55 26.04 -14.75
C ALA A 32 36.34 27.35 -14.92
N LEU A 33 37.56 27.43 -14.38
CA LEU A 33 38.43 28.61 -14.45
C LEU A 33 39.86 28.21 -14.83
N PRO A 34 40.12 27.81 -16.10
CA PRO A 34 41.39 27.21 -16.49
C PRO A 34 42.62 28.08 -16.22
N LEU A 35 42.51 29.40 -16.43
CA LEU A 35 43.59 30.36 -16.18
C LEU A 35 43.98 30.44 -14.69
N PHE A 36 43.05 30.11 -13.79
CA PHE A 36 43.28 30.10 -12.34
C PHE A 36 43.43 28.68 -11.79
N ALA A 37 43.47 27.65 -12.64
CA ALA A 37 43.51 26.26 -12.18
C ALA A 37 44.67 25.96 -11.21
N PRO A 38 45.92 26.45 -11.40
CA PRO A 38 47.00 26.26 -10.42
C PRO A 38 46.68 26.90 -9.05
N ALA A 39 46.23 28.15 -9.05
CA ALA A 39 45.87 28.87 -7.82
C ALA A 39 44.66 28.25 -7.09
N ILE A 40 43.71 27.67 -7.84
CA ILE A 40 42.58 26.92 -7.29
C ILE A 40 43.06 25.59 -6.70
N ALA A 41 43.94 24.88 -7.40
CA ALA A 41 44.48 23.60 -6.95
C ALA A 41 45.26 23.74 -5.63
N GLU A 42 46.06 24.81 -5.47
CA GLU A 42 46.79 25.13 -4.24
C GLU A 42 45.88 25.35 -3.02
N ARG A 43 44.70 25.96 -3.23
CA ARG A 43 43.73 26.21 -2.16
C ARG A 43 42.87 25.00 -1.81
N GLN A 44 42.79 24.02 -2.71
CA GLN A 44 41.96 22.83 -2.50
C GLN A 44 42.67 21.82 -1.58
N LEU A 45 41.96 21.40 -0.54
CA LEU A 45 42.41 20.33 0.36
C LEU A 45 42.63 19.02 -0.41
N CYS A 46 43.54 18.20 0.10
CA CYS A 46 43.60 16.82 -0.36
C CYS A 46 42.33 16.07 0.07
N VAL A 47 42.11 14.88 -0.51
CA VAL A 47 40.88 14.12 -0.26
C VAL A 47 40.77 13.70 1.22
N ALA A 48 41.87 13.29 1.85
CA ALA A 48 41.87 12.87 3.25
C ALA A 48 41.53 14.03 4.19
N GLU A 49 42.18 15.17 4.02
CA GLU A 49 41.93 16.39 4.79
C GLU A 49 40.49 16.89 4.65
N GLU A 50 39.92 16.85 3.44
CA GLU A 50 38.52 17.23 3.23
C GLU A 50 37.56 16.29 3.96
N MET A 51 37.83 14.98 3.99
CA MET A 51 36.97 14.04 4.72
C MET A 51 37.05 14.26 6.23
N VAL A 52 38.23 14.58 6.78
CA VAL A 52 38.40 15.00 8.18
C VAL A 52 37.62 16.29 8.44
N ARG A 53 37.76 17.31 7.58
CA ARG A 53 37.01 18.57 7.69
C ARG A 53 35.51 18.34 7.68
N ARG A 54 35.00 17.50 6.78
CA ARG A 54 33.57 17.15 6.68
C ARG A 54 33.08 16.40 7.91
N THR A 55 33.89 15.53 8.48
CA THR A 55 33.57 14.83 9.74
C THR A 55 33.36 15.83 10.87
N GLY A 56 34.33 16.73 11.09
CA GLY A 56 34.19 17.77 12.13
C GLY A 56 33.09 18.79 11.85
N GLN A 57 32.76 19.06 10.58
CA GLN A 57 31.58 19.88 10.23
C GLN A 57 30.27 19.14 10.51
N TRP A 58 30.17 17.86 10.16
CA TRP A 58 29.00 17.04 10.41
C TRP A 58 28.65 16.98 11.90
N GLU A 59 29.64 16.72 12.75
CA GLU A 59 29.46 16.69 14.21
C GLU A 59 28.96 18.03 14.74
N ARG A 60 29.60 19.14 14.35
CA ARG A 60 29.18 20.49 14.73
C ARG A 60 27.75 20.79 14.27
N GLN A 61 27.39 20.45 13.03
CA GLN A 61 26.04 20.66 12.52
C GLN A 61 25.01 19.83 13.28
N GLN A 62 25.33 18.58 13.64
CA GLN A 62 24.43 17.74 14.44
C GLN A 62 24.20 18.31 15.84
N GLN A 63 25.28 18.76 16.49
CA GLN A 63 25.20 19.40 17.81
C GLN A 63 24.40 20.70 17.75
N GLU A 64 24.68 21.56 16.76
CA GLU A 64 24.01 22.83 16.59
C GLU A 64 22.53 22.65 16.24
N GLY A 65 22.19 21.72 15.34
CA GLY A 65 20.80 21.39 15.01
C GLY A 65 20.01 20.90 16.23
N ARG A 66 20.63 20.08 17.09
CA ARG A 66 20.05 19.67 18.38
C ARG A 66 19.84 20.85 19.32
N ARG A 67 20.85 21.72 19.45
CA ARG A 67 20.80 22.91 20.30
C ARG A 67 19.70 23.86 19.86
N GLN A 68 19.63 24.17 18.56
CA GLN A 68 18.59 25.02 17.96
C GLN A 68 17.20 24.42 18.18
N ARG A 69 17.02 23.13 17.93
CA ARG A 69 15.73 22.47 18.16
C ARG A 69 15.31 22.52 19.63
N ALA A 70 16.23 22.27 20.55
CA ALA A 70 15.96 22.38 21.98
C ALA A 70 15.60 23.81 22.39
N ALA A 71 16.32 24.81 21.88
CA ALA A 71 16.03 26.22 22.10
C ALA A 71 14.63 26.60 21.57
N SER A 72 14.27 26.16 20.37
CA SER A 72 12.93 26.36 19.80
C SER A 72 11.85 25.73 20.66
N TRP A 73 12.06 24.50 21.16
CA TRP A 73 11.11 23.90 22.10
C TRP A 73 10.94 24.70 23.39
N ARG A 74 12.04 25.18 23.99
CA ARG A 74 11.97 26.02 25.19
C ARG A 74 11.18 27.30 24.92
N ARG A 75 11.46 27.98 23.80
CA ARG A 75 10.76 29.22 23.40
C ARG A 75 9.26 29.00 23.22
N VAL A 76 8.86 27.98 22.46
CA VAL A 76 7.44 27.72 22.19
C VAL A 76 6.72 27.22 23.44
N ARG A 77 7.38 26.43 24.30
CA ARG A 77 6.83 26.07 25.62
C ARG A 77 6.66 27.30 26.50
N ALA A 78 7.64 28.19 26.58
CA ALA A 78 7.50 29.43 27.36
C ALA A 78 6.25 30.23 26.93
N ARG A 79 6.02 30.37 25.61
CA ARG A 79 4.79 30.98 25.07
C ARG A 79 3.51 30.27 25.53
N LEU A 80 3.48 28.93 25.48
CA LEU A 80 2.34 28.16 25.99
C LEU A 80 2.13 28.35 27.50
N PHE A 81 3.22 28.36 28.28
CA PHE A 81 3.18 28.49 29.73
C PHE A 81 2.84 29.91 30.21
N ALA A 82 2.92 30.91 29.34
CA ALA A 82 2.40 32.26 29.60
C ALA A 82 0.86 32.35 29.50
N LEU A 83 0.20 31.37 28.86
CA LEU A 83 -1.26 31.34 28.74
C LEU A 83 -1.93 30.84 30.03
N GLU A 84 -3.16 31.28 30.25
CA GLU A 84 -4.01 30.84 31.36
C GLU A 84 -4.19 29.31 31.41
N GLY A 85 -4.39 28.75 32.59
CA GLY A 85 -4.40 27.31 32.83
C GLY A 85 -5.42 26.53 31.99
N ALA A 86 -6.64 27.03 31.85
CA ALA A 86 -7.68 26.39 31.05
C ALA A 86 -7.31 26.35 29.56
N ARG A 87 -6.97 27.51 28.99
CA ARG A 87 -6.54 27.64 27.59
C ARG A 87 -5.31 26.79 27.29
N ARG A 88 -4.35 26.73 28.23
CA ARG A 88 -3.16 25.88 28.12
C ARG A 88 -3.52 24.39 28.04
N ARG A 89 -4.49 23.92 28.82
CA ARG A 89 -4.96 22.53 28.78
C ARG A 89 -5.62 22.20 27.45
N ALA A 90 -6.51 23.07 26.95
CA ALA A 90 -7.16 22.93 25.65
C ALA A 90 -6.16 22.78 24.51
N ILE A 91 -5.18 23.70 24.44
CA ILE A 91 -4.13 23.67 23.42
C ILE A 91 -3.27 22.40 23.53
N ARG A 92 -2.97 21.92 24.75
CA ARG A 92 -2.25 20.66 24.95
C ARG A 92 -3.06 19.44 24.49
N ALA A 93 -4.37 19.44 24.69
CA ALA A 93 -5.27 18.40 24.20
C ALA A 93 -5.31 18.42 22.67
N LEU A 94 -5.51 19.59 22.08
CA LEU A 94 -5.48 19.80 20.63
C LEU A 94 -4.17 19.30 20.01
N TRP A 95 -3.02 19.67 20.59
CA TRP A 95 -1.71 19.28 20.07
C TRP A 95 -1.48 17.76 20.05
N ARG A 96 -2.17 16.99 20.90
CA ARG A 96 -2.07 15.52 20.89
C ARG A 96 -2.74 14.92 19.65
N VAL A 97 -3.87 15.47 19.23
CA VAL A 97 -4.70 14.95 18.12
C VAL A 97 -4.42 15.64 16.77
N CYS A 98 -3.76 16.79 16.80
CA CYS A 98 -3.45 17.58 15.61
C CYS A 98 -2.67 16.78 14.55
N PRO A 99 -2.98 16.93 13.25
CA PRO A 99 -2.28 16.22 12.16
C PRO A 99 -0.85 16.71 11.93
N TYR A 100 -0.45 17.83 12.52
CA TYR A 100 0.87 18.42 12.27
C TYR A 100 2.02 17.55 12.79
N PRO A 101 3.21 17.61 12.15
CA PRO A 101 4.40 16.97 12.67
C PRO A 101 4.71 17.45 14.09
N ALA A 102 5.15 16.53 14.96
CA ALA A 102 5.39 16.82 16.36
C ALA A 102 6.72 17.57 16.61
N ASP A 103 6.95 18.69 15.93
CA ASP A 103 8.15 19.51 16.04
C ASP A 103 7.84 20.95 16.49
N PRO A 104 8.86 21.70 16.97
CA PRO A 104 8.59 22.99 17.62
C PRO A 104 8.15 24.07 16.63
N SER A 105 8.50 23.96 15.35
CA SER A 105 8.14 24.96 14.34
C SER A 105 6.63 24.92 14.09
N TYR A 106 6.07 23.73 13.83
CA TYR A 106 4.62 23.58 13.64
C TYR A 106 3.85 23.87 14.92
N PHE A 107 4.39 23.52 16.10
CA PHE A 107 3.74 23.92 17.35
C PHE A 107 3.73 25.45 17.52
N GLY A 108 4.81 26.12 17.12
CA GLY A 108 4.88 27.59 17.10
C GLY A 108 3.87 28.23 16.14
N THR A 109 3.68 27.64 14.96
CA THR A 109 2.66 28.05 13.99
C THR A 109 1.25 27.85 14.54
N LEU A 110 0.95 26.69 15.12
CA LEU A 110 -0.35 26.43 15.76
C LEU A 110 -0.67 27.47 16.84
N LEU A 111 0.29 27.81 17.70
CA LEU A 111 0.10 28.85 18.71
C LEU A 111 -0.17 30.22 18.09
N HIS A 112 0.45 30.53 16.95
CA HIS A 112 0.20 31.77 16.22
C HIS A 112 -1.19 31.78 15.57
N GLU A 113 -1.61 30.69 14.94
CA GLU A 113 -2.95 30.56 14.32
C GLU A 113 -4.08 30.63 15.35
N ILE A 114 -3.86 30.09 16.55
CA ILE A 114 -4.78 30.23 17.68
C ILE A 114 -4.82 31.68 18.19
N ALA A 115 -3.68 32.37 18.20
CA ALA A 115 -3.61 33.77 18.62
C ALA A 115 -4.28 34.71 17.60
N THR A 116 -4.20 34.39 16.30
CA THR A 116 -4.87 35.14 15.23
C THR A 116 -6.33 34.74 15.00
N GLY A 117 -6.85 33.78 15.77
CA GLY A 117 -8.24 33.33 15.68
C GLY A 117 -8.57 32.43 14.49
N ARG A 118 -7.56 31.99 13.72
CA ARG A 118 -7.77 31.03 12.61
C ARG A 118 -8.15 29.65 13.10
N ILE A 119 -7.68 29.26 14.29
CA ILE A 119 -7.97 27.97 14.89
C ILE A 119 -8.55 28.20 16.27
N ASP A 120 -9.76 27.67 16.49
CA ASP A 120 -10.35 27.56 17.81
C ASP A 120 -9.81 26.29 18.50
N PRO A 121 -9.14 26.40 19.66
CA PRO A 121 -8.68 25.24 20.43
C PRO A 121 -9.80 24.27 20.85
N GLU A 122 -11.02 24.77 21.06
CA GLU A 122 -12.17 23.99 21.50
C GLU A 122 -12.94 23.38 20.32
N ARG A 123 -12.82 23.99 19.13
CA ARG A 123 -13.50 23.55 17.90
C ARG A 123 -12.50 23.50 16.74
N PRO A 124 -11.50 22.61 16.81
CA PRO A 124 -10.49 22.55 15.78
C PRO A 124 -11.09 22.05 14.46
N PRO A 125 -10.61 22.54 13.30
CA PRO A 125 -11.19 22.21 12.00
C PRO A 125 -11.04 20.73 11.62
N TRP A 126 -10.14 20.01 12.29
CA TRP A 126 -9.93 18.56 12.11
C TRP A 126 -10.50 17.70 13.25
N GLY A 127 -11.04 18.30 14.33
CA GLY A 127 -11.49 17.57 15.52
C GLY A 127 -13.01 17.53 15.69
N ALA A 128 -13.77 18.03 14.73
CA ALA A 128 -15.15 17.60 14.60
C ALA A 128 -15.15 16.20 13.99
N ALA A 129 -15.70 15.24 14.73
CA ALA A 129 -16.50 14.21 14.07
C ALA A 129 -17.47 14.97 13.17
N HIS A 130 -17.14 15.13 11.89
CA HIS A 130 -18.18 15.32 10.90
C HIS A 130 -19.08 14.12 11.13
N ALA A 131 -20.23 14.34 11.78
CA ALA A 131 -21.35 13.43 11.68
C ALA A 131 -21.60 13.38 10.19
N LEU A 132 -20.96 12.42 9.52
CA LEU A 132 -21.30 12.06 8.17
C LEU A 132 -22.76 11.67 8.34
N ASN A 133 -23.65 12.54 7.87
CA ASN A 133 -25.04 12.17 7.65
C ASN A 133 -25.01 11.45 6.31
N PRO A 134 -24.82 10.11 6.29
CA PRO A 134 -24.80 9.40 5.04
C PRO A 134 -26.13 9.67 4.35
N ARG A 135 -26.10 10.02 3.07
CA ARG A 135 -27.32 10.18 2.28
C ARG A 135 -28.11 8.87 2.34
N THR A 136 -29.26 8.89 2.98
CA THR A 136 -30.21 7.78 3.03
C THR A 136 -31.23 7.94 1.90
N THR A 137 -31.48 6.86 1.17
CA THR A 137 -32.57 6.77 0.19
C THR A 137 -33.58 5.76 0.72
N PRO A 138 -34.51 6.15 1.61
CA PRO A 138 -35.35 5.20 2.31
C PRO A 138 -36.36 4.49 1.40
N ASN A 139 -36.86 5.16 0.35
CA ASN A 139 -37.84 4.59 -0.58
C ASN A 139 -37.43 4.83 -2.05
N PRO A 140 -36.42 4.11 -2.55
CA PRO A 140 -35.99 4.23 -3.93
C PRO A 140 -37.02 3.60 -4.88
N ALA A 141 -37.32 4.28 -5.99
CA ALA A 141 -38.21 3.77 -7.05
C ALA A 141 -37.53 2.67 -7.89
N GLY A 142 -36.19 2.67 -7.96
CA GLY A 142 -35.43 1.70 -8.75
C GLY A 142 -34.05 1.36 -8.16
N PHE A 143 -33.43 0.29 -8.67
CA PHE A 143 -32.13 -0.20 -8.18
C PHE A 143 -31.02 0.85 -8.34
N ALA A 144 -30.98 1.57 -9.46
CA ALA A 144 -29.99 2.61 -9.73
C ALA A 144 -30.14 3.85 -8.83
N GLU A 145 -31.33 4.08 -8.28
CA GLU A 145 -31.59 5.15 -7.31
C GLU A 145 -31.17 4.73 -5.89
N ALA A 146 -31.40 3.46 -5.55
CA ALA A 146 -31.02 2.86 -4.28
C ALA A 146 -29.49 2.69 -4.15
N PHE A 147 -28.84 2.30 -5.24
CA PHE A 147 -27.47 1.80 -5.23
C PHE A 147 -26.63 2.41 -6.34
N ARG A 148 -25.54 3.06 -5.94
CA ARG A 148 -24.52 3.58 -6.86
C ARG A 148 -23.49 2.50 -7.15
N GLN A 149 -23.20 2.25 -8.43
CA GLN A 149 -22.08 1.40 -8.83
C GLN A 149 -20.76 2.08 -8.46
N ILE A 150 -19.93 1.39 -7.68
CA ILE A 150 -18.62 1.86 -7.21
C ILE A 150 -17.45 1.12 -7.87
N GLY A 151 -17.72 0.00 -8.53
CA GLY A 151 -16.69 -0.75 -9.23
C GLY A 151 -17.25 -1.81 -10.17
N GLN A 152 -16.42 -2.21 -11.11
CA GLN A 152 -16.65 -3.34 -12.02
C GLN A 152 -15.32 -4.03 -12.27
N ARG A 153 -15.34 -5.37 -12.30
CA ARG A 153 -14.22 -6.18 -12.77
C ARG A 153 -14.75 -7.35 -13.57
N THR A 154 -13.99 -7.76 -14.57
CA THR A 154 -14.25 -9.00 -15.30
C THR A 154 -13.48 -10.13 -14.61
N VAL A 155 -14.19 -11.16 -14.18
CA VAL A 155 -13.67 -12.33 -13.48
C VAL A 155 -13.70 -13.52 -14.44
N GLY A 156 -12.52 -14.09 -14.73
CA GLY A 156 -12.34 -14.98 -15.88
C GLY A 156 -12.24 -14.17 -17.18
N GLY A 157 -11.54 -14.68 -18.20
CA GLY A 157 -11.25 -13.88 -19.41
C GLY A 157 -9.86 -14.11 -20.00
N GLY A 158 -9.35 -15.35 -19.96
CA GLY A 158 -8.18 -15.73 -20.75
C GLY A 158 -8.53 -15.90 -22.23
N ARG A 159 -7.52 -16.20 -23.06
CA ARG A 159 -7.62 -16.37 -24.53
C ARG A 159 -8.68 -17.40 -25.02
N LYS A 160 -9.30 -18.16 -24.10
CA LYS A 160 -10.29 -19.23 -24.37
C LYS A 160 -11.54 -19.19 -23.46
N THR A 161 -11.77 -18.11 -22.69
CA THR A 161 -12.92 -18.03 -21.76
C THR A 161 -13.65 -16.71 -21.90
N VAL A 162 -14.99 -16.73 -21.98
CA VAL A 162 -15.81 -15.52 -21.81
C VAL A 162 -15.74 -15.09 -20.34
N GLY A 163 -15.42 -13.82 -20.10
CA GLY A 163 -15.34 -13.30 -18.74
C GLY A 163 -16.70 -13.02 -18.13
N ALA A 164 -16.88 -13.31 -16.84
CA ALA A 164 -18.08 -12.97 -16.10
C ALA A 164 -17.90 -11.60 -15.43
N ASP A 165 -18.88 -10.71 -15.56
CA ASP A 165 -18.84 -9.42 -14.88
C ASP A 165 -19.17 -9.56 -13.39
N GLU A 166 -18.31 -9.00 -12.55
CA GLU A 166 -18.59 -8.71 -11.15
C GLU A 166 -18.72 -7.19 -10.97
N ARG A 167 -19.88 -6.73 -10.47
CA ARG A 167 -20.10 -5.30 -10.18
C ARG A 167 -20.31 -5.09 -8.70
N LEU A 168 -19.76 -4.00 -8.20
CA LEU A 168 -19.87 -3.58 -6.81
C LEU A 168 -20.75 -2.34 -6.73
N PHE A 169 -21.71 -2.36 -5.82
CA PHE A 169 -22.59 -1.24 -5.54
C PHE A 169 -22.56 -0.85 -4.07
N CYS A 170 -22.87 0.42 -3.80
CA CYS A 170 -22.98 0.99 -2.47
C CYS A 170 -24.28 1.80 -2.37
N GLY A 171 -25.00 1.66 -1.26
CA GLY A 171 -26.23 2.40 -0.99
C GLY A 171 -26.56 2.44 0.50
N ASN A 172 -27.55 3.24 0.89
CA ASN A 172 -28.02 3.31 2.27
C ASN A 172 -29.55 3.48 2.27
N LEU A 173 -30.27 2.51 2.84
CA LEU A 173 -31.73 2.49 2.89
C LEU A 173 -32.29 2.96 4.24
N GLY A 174 -31.44 3.32 5.21
CA GLY A 174 -31.85 3.83 6.52
C GLY A 174 -31.12 3.16 7.68
N SER A 175 -30.90 1.84 7.64
CA SER A 175 -30.23 1.11 8.74
C SER A 175 -28.70 1.20 8.70
N GLY A 176 -28.13 1.68 7.60
CA GLY A 176 -26.70 1.89 7.43
C GLY A 176 -26.23 1.66 5.99
N ILE A 177 -24.92 1.79 5.78
CA ILE A 177 -24.31 1.62 4.45
C ILE A 177 -24.26 0.13 4.10
N LEU A 178 -24.82 -0.19 2.94
CA LEU A 178 -24.87 -1.52 2.34
C LEU A 178 -23.91 -1.60 1.15
N PHE A 179 -23.20 -2.72 1.06
CA PHE A 179 -22.36 -3.07 -0.09
C PHE A 179 -22.92 -4.30 -0.78
N LEU A 180 -23.14 -4.20 -2.08
CA LEU A 180 -23.68 -5.29 -2.90
C LEU A 180 -22.64 -5.72 -3.92
N THR A 181 -22.44 -7.02 -4.05
CA THR A 181 -21.63 -7.61 -5.10
C THR A 181 -22.52 -8.45 -5.99
N THR A 182 -22.73 -8.04 -7.24
CA THR A 182 -23.41 -8.87 -8.24
C THR A 182 -22.39 -9.64 -9.06
N ARG A 183 -22.65 -10.92 -9.32
CA ARG A 183 -21.87 -11.79 -10.20
C ARG A 183 -22.81 -12.53 -11.13
N VAL A 184 -22.48 -12.57 -12.41
CA VAL A 184 -23.21 -13.40 -13.37
C VAL A 184 -22.70 -14.84 -13.27
N ARG A 185 -23.63 -15.79 -13.12
CA ARG A 185 -23.38 -17.22 -13.02
C ARG A 185 -24.12 -17.96 -14.13
N LEU A 186 -23.57 -19.09 -14.55
CA LEU A 186 -24.21 -20.00 -15.50
C LEU A 186 -25.20 -20.89 -14.75
N ILE A 187 -26.33 -21.22 -15.38
CA ILE A 187 -27.33 -22.15 -14.81
C ILE A 187 -26.77 -23.57 -14.75
N GLU A 188 -26.06 -24.00 -15.80
CA GLU A 188 -25.35 -25.27 -15.80
C GLU A 188 -23.87 -25.08 -15.40
N PRO A 189 -23.41 -25.65 -14.27
CA PRO A 189 -22.02 -25.53 -13.84
C PRO A 189 -21.03 -26.27 -14.74
N ASN A 190 -21.52 -27.26 -15.50
CA ASN A 190 -20.75 -28.06 -16.46
C ASN A 190 -20.76 -27.41 -17.85
N GLU A 191 -21.63 -26.43 -18.08
CA GLU A 191 -21.57 -25.57 -19.26
C GLU A 191 -20.41 -24.62 -19.06
N SER A 192 -19.26 -25.08 -19.50
CA SER A 192 -18.04 -24.33 -19.42
C SER A 192 -18.17 -23.04 -20.26
N PHE A 193 -17.62 -21.90 -19.82
CA PHE A 193 -17.37 -20.71 -20.65
C PHE A 193 -16.46 -20.97 -21.88
N TYR A 194 -16.22 -22.25 -22.22
CA TYR A 194 -15.19 -22.77 -23.11
C TYR A 194 -15.75 -23.34 -24.43
N THR A 195 -17.05 -23.31 -24.68
CA THR A 195 -17.55 -23.61 -26.03
C THR A 195 -17.48 -22.36 -26.89
N SER A 196 -16.33 -22.17 -27.56
CA SER A 196 -16.29 -21.30 -28.73
C SER A 196 -17.37 -21.77 -29.71
N SER A 197 -18.20 -20.85 -30.19
CA SER A 197 -19.28 -21.10 -31.17
C SER A 197 -18.84 -21.91 -32.40
N SER A 198 -17.54 -21.94 -32.71
CA SER A 198 -16.92 -22.65 -33.83
C SER A 198 -16.70 -24.16 -33.65
N HIS A 199 -16.91 -24.73 -32.45
CA HIS A 199 -16.77 -26.19 -32.20
C HIS A 199 -18.07 -26.84 -31.72
N ARG A 200 -19.23 -26.27 -32.06
CA ARG A 200 -20.52 -26.88 -31.70
C ARG A 200 -20.74 -28.15 -32.53
N LEU A 201 -20.98 -29.28 -31.85
CA LEU A 201 -21.66 -30.41 -32.49
C LEU A 201 -23.04 -29.92 -32.95
N ARG A 202 -23.46 -30.36 -34.13
CA ARG A 202 -24.63 -29.86 -34.88
C ARG A 202 -25.95 -29.91 -34.09
N ASP A 203 -25.99 -30.72 -33.01
CA ASP A 203 -27.16 -30.93 -32.14
C ASP A 203 -26.89 -30.60 -30.65
N SER A 204 -25.75 -29.98 -30.33
CA SER A 204 -25.42 -29.60 -28.95
C SER A 204 -26.24 -28.39 -28.49
N HIS A 205 -27.09 -28.58 -27.48
CA HIS A 205 -27.86 -27.53 -26.80
C HIS A 205 -26.98 -26.67 -25.85
N VAL A 206 -25.66 -26.85 -25.91
CA VAL A 206 -24.66 -26.16 -25.10
C VAL A 206 -24.53 -24.71 -25.59
N GLY A 207 -25.08 -23.81 -24.79
CA GLY A 207 -25.21 -22.36 -24.98
C GLY A 207 -26.66 -21.88 -24.88
N SER A 208 -27.62 -22.79 -24.68
CA SER A 208 -29.05 -22.46 -24.49
C SER A 208 -29.41 -22.21 -23.02
N SER A 209 -28.55 -22.63 -22.08
CA SER A 209 -28.84 -22.46 -20.66
C SER A 209 -28.67 -20.98 -20.27
N GLY A 210 -29.66 -20.48 -19.54
CA GLY A 210 -29.71 -19.07 -19.14
C GLY A 210 -28.58 -18.68 -18.19
N HIS A 211 -28.46 -17.37 -17.95
CA HIS A 211 -27.56 -16.82 -16.94
C HIS A 211 -28.39 -16.38 -15.74
N TRP A 212 -27.87 -16.49 -14.52
CA TRP A 212 -28.48 -15.92 -13.32
C TRP A 212 -27.54 -14.92 -12.64
N ALA A 213 -28.10 -13.96 -11.90
CA ALA A 213 -27.35 -12.96 -11.15
C ALA A 213 -27.29 -13.36 -9.67
N ASP A 214 -26.09 -13.57 -9.14
CA ASP A 214 -25.79 -13.82 -7.74
C ASP A 214 -25.46 -12.49 -7.05
N ILE A 215 -26.31 -12.04 -6.12
CA ILE A 215 -26.10 -10.78 -5.40
C ILE A 215 -25.81 -11.07 -3.93
N GLU A 216 -24.58 -10.80 -3.53
CA GLU A 216 -24.16 -10.80 -2.12
C GLU A 216 -24.42 -9.43 -1.50
N VAL A 217 -25.17 -9.37 -0.39
CA VAL A 217 -25.45 -8.15 0.40
C VAL A 217 -24.63 -8.18 1.69
N ARG A 218 -23.87 -7.12 1.94
CA ARG A 218 -23.05 -6.92 3.15
C ARG A 218 -23.43 -5.62 3.85
N GLY A 219 -23.41 -5.63 5.17
CA GLY A 219 -23.73 -4.47 6.01
C GLY A 219 -24.99 -4.69 6.86
N PRO A 220 -25.35 -3.73 7.73
CA PRO A 220 -26.57 -3.81 8.53
C PRO A 220 -27.78 -3.79 7.60
N CYS A 221 -28.48 -4.92 7.49
CA CYS A 221 -29.60 -5.08 6.56
C CYS A 221 -30.76 -5.77 7.27
N SER A 222 -31.83 -5.03 7.55
CA SER A 222 -33.07 -5.59 8.11
C SER A 222 -33.81 -6.48 7.12
N ASP A 223 -34.69 -7.36 7.59
CA ASP A 223 -35.53 -8.25 6.76
C ASP A 223 -36.38 -7.50 5.75
N GLU A 224 -36.88 -6.33 6.15
CA GLU A 224 -37.64 -5.47 5.26
C GLU A 224 -36.76 -4.88 4.15
N GLU A 225 -35.57 -4.38 4.50
CA GLU A 225 -34.62 -3.85 3.52
C GLU A 225 -34.15 -4.94 2.56
N PHE A 226 -33.87 -6.15 3.04
CA PHE A 226 -33.45 -7.25 2.17
C PHE A 226 -34.53 -7.62 1.16
N ARG A 227 -35.80 -7.75 1.59
CA ARG A 227 -36.94 -7.97 0.68
C ARG A 227 -37.07 -6.83 -0.33
N ARG A 228 -36.87 -5.58 0.10
CA ARG A 228 -36.89 -4.40 -0.77
C ARG A 228 -35.80 -4.48 -1.83
N ILE A 229 -34.57 -4.81 -1.45
CA ILE A 229 -33.44 -4.99 -2.37
C ILE A 229 -33.74 -6.13 -3.36
N THR A 230 -34.28 -7.25 -2.90
CA THR A 230 -34.67 -8.37 -3.79
C THR A 230 -35.68 -7.96 -4.84
N ARG A 231 -36.70 -7.20 -4.46
CA ARG A 231 -37.68 -6.66 -5.40
C ARG A 231 -37.03 -5.72 -6.42
N LEU A 232 -36.17 -4.81 -5.96
CA LEU A 232 -35.48 -3.85 -6.84
C LEU A 232 -34.53 -4.54 -7.81
N ALA A 233 -33.79 -5.55 -7.34
CA ALA A 233 -32.85 -6.30 -8.17
C ALA A 233 -33.56 -7.11 -9.26
N ARG A 234 -34.66 -7.80 -8.91
CA ARG A 234 -35.49 -8.55 -9.88
C ARG A 234 -36.18 -7.65 -10.90
N ALA A 235 -36.52 -6.42 -10.53
CA ALA A 235 -37.10 -5.44 -11.45
C ALA A 235 -36.04 -4.85 -12.41
N ALA A 236 -34.77 -4.80 -11.98
CA ALA A 236 -33.68 -4.20 -12.73
C ALA A 236 -32.92 -5.18 -13.63
N ASP A 237 -32.94 -6.49 -13.32
CA ASP A 237 -32.28 -7.53 -14.09
C ASP A 237 -33.33 -8.47 -14.71
N THR A 238 -33.21 -8.73 -16.02
CA THR A 238 -34.09 -9.65 -16.74
C THR A 238 -33.76 -11.12 -16.48
N ARG A 239 -32.62 -11.40 -15.86
CA ARG A 239 -32.14 -12.74 -15.50
C ARG A 239 -32.75 -13.20 -14.16
N PRO A 240 -32.84 -14.51 -13.90
CA PRO A 240 -33.11 -14.99 -12.55
C PRO A 240 -32.09 -14.42 -11.55
N VAL A 241 -32.57 -13.83 -10.45
CA VAL A 241 -31.72 -13.23 -9.40
C VAL A 241 -31.81 -14.07 -8.13
N VAL A 242 -30.65 -14.49 -7.62
CA VAL A 242 -30.48 -15.10 -6.31
C VAL A 242 -29.77 -14.09 -5.41
N MET A 243 -30.30 -13.90 -4.20
CA MET A 243 -29.75 -12.96 -3.23
C MET A 243 -29.30 -13.67 -1.97
N ARG A 244 -28.14 -13.28 -1.45
CA ARG A 244 -27.56 -13.84 -0.24
C ARG A 244 -27.13 -12.71 0.70
N ARG A 245 -27.43 -12.85 1.99
CA ARG A 245 -26.80 -12.03 3.02
C ARG A 245 -25.47 -12.64 3.42
N ILE A 246 -24.47 -11.79 3.62
CA ILE A 246 -23.18 -12.17 4.19
C ILE A 246 -22.98 -11.36 5.45
N ASP A 247 -23.12 -12.02 6.60
CA ASP A 247 -22.80 -11.43 7.88
C ASP A 247 -21.27 -11.29 8.02
N PRO A 248 -20.75 -10.09 8.34
CA PRO A 248 -19.31 -9.88 8.42
C PRO A 248 -18.63 -10.66 9.54
N ILE A 249 -19.38 -11.21 10.51
CA ILE A 249 -18.85 -12.03 11.61
C ILE A 249 -18.61 -13.48 11.18
N ALA A 250 -19.23 -13.95 10.10
CA ALA A 250 -18.95 -15.26 9.51
C ALA A 250 -17.95 -15.10 8.35
N GLY A 251 -16.68 -14.87 8.70
CA GLY A 251 -15.59 -15.20 7.80
C GLY A 251 -15.74 -16.66 7.34
N ARG A 252 -15.60 -16.91 6.04
CA ARG A 252 -15.72 -18.22 5.37
C ARG A 252 -15.48 -19.42 6.31
N PRO A 253 -16.44 -20.35 6.46
CA PRO A 253 -16.10 -21.74 6.63
C PRO A 253 -15.98 -22.36 5.23
N GLY A 254 -14.75 -22.63 4.80
CA GLY A 254 -14.53 -23.70 3.84
C GLY A 254 -14.84 -25.02 4.53
N ARG A 255 -16.04 -25.56 4.30
CA ARG A 255 -16.33 -27.00 4.35
C ARG A 255 -17.76 -27.23 3.86
N GLU A 256 -17.88 -28.20 2.95
CA GLU A 256 -19.16 -28.76 2.49
C GLU A 256 -20.11 -29.02 3.65
N ILE A 257 -21.32 -28.49 3.50
CA ILE A 257 -22.50 -29.12 4.08
C ILE A 257 -23.37 -29.46 2.88
N GLU A 258 -23.27 -30.70 2.43
CA GLU A 258 -24.36 -31.35 1.69
C GLU A 258 -25.66 -31.14 2.48
N ARG A 259 -26.65 -30.56 1.83
CA ARG A 259 -28.08 -30.82 2.07
C ARG A 259 -28.93 -30.19 0.96
N SER A 260 -29.35 -31.08 0.07
CA SER A 260 -30.69 -31.13 -0.52
C SER A 260 -31.08 -30.04 -1.53
N ALA A 261 -30.95 -30.40 -2.81
CA ALA A 261 -31.77 -29.87 -3.89
C ALA A 261 -33.27 -30.20 -3.62
N PRO A 262 -34.22 -29.32 -3.95
CA PRO A 262 -35.63 -29.68 -3.93
C PRO A 262 -35.95 -30.59 -5.12
N THR A 263 -36.33 -31.83 -4.81
CA THR A 263 -36.93 -32.79 -5.75
C THR A 263 -38.30 -32.28 -6.20
N VAL A 264 -38.46 -32.18 -7.52
CA VAL A 264 -39.74 -32.07 -8.22
C VAL A 264 -40.45 -33.43 -8.11
N THR A 265 -41.65 -33.43 -7.55
CA THR A 265 -42.55 -34.60 -7.50
C THR A 265 -43.29 -34.79 -8.82
N GLY A 266 -43.30 -36.04 -9.31
CA GLY A 266 -44.30 -36.59 -10.24
C GLY A 266 -43.69 -37.29 -11.47
N ALA A 267 -43.39 -38.59 -11.34
CA ALA A 267 -43.96 -39.71 -12.12
C ALA A 267 -43.34 -39.87 -13.53
N ASP A 268 -42.90 -41.02 -14.05
CA ASP A 268 -43.10 -42.44 -13.74
C ASP A 268 -41.95 -43.25 -14.41
N ALA A 269 -41.71 -44.44 -13.85
CA ALA A 269 -41.29 -45.69 -14.50
C ALA A 269 -39.84 -45.93 -15.04
N ASP A 270 -39.34 -47.09 -14.59
CA ASP A 270 -38.46 -48.08 -15.26
C ASP A 270 -36.92 -48.00 -15.18
N LEU A 271 -36.39 -48.72 -14.17
CA LEU A 271 -35.31 -49.76 -14.13
C LEU A 271 -34.10 -49.73 -15.13
N PRO A 272 -32.93 -50.37 -14.84
CA PRO A 272 -32.48 -51.02 -13.61
C PRO A 272 -31.08 -50.57 -13.11
N ALA A 273 -30.77 -51.01 -11.89
CA ALA A 273 -29.49 -50.91 -11.23
C ALA A 273 -28.38 -51.75 -11.91
N PHE A 274 -27.15 -51.23 -11.95
CA PHE A 274 -25.96 -52.07 -11.80
C PHE A 274 -24.84 -51.33 -11.03
N GLN A 275 -24.64 -51.86 -9.83
CA GLN A 275 -23.54 -51.79 -8.87
C GLN A 275 -22.34 -50.87 -9.13
N ALA A 276 -22.13 -50.02 -8.13
CA ALA A 276 -20.84 -49.56 -7.66
C ALA A 276 -19.83 -50.71 -7.48
N ARG A 277 -18.62 -50.54 -8.03
CA ARG A 277 -17.36 -51.10 -7.53
C ARG A 277 -16.19 -50.52 -8.32
N GLN A 278 -15.55 -49.49 -7.76
CA GLN A 278 -14.09 -49.20 -7.80
C GLN A 278 -13.85 -47.75 -7.37
N PHE A 279 -14.07 -47.47 -6.10
CA PHE A 279 -13.47 -46.33 -5.42
C PHE A 279 -12.75 -46.86 -4.20
N ASP A 280 -11.66 -47.58 -4.46
CA ASP A 280 -10.60 -47.74 -3.46
C ASP A 280 -9.27 -47.96 -4.19
N ARG A 281 -8.77 -46.87 -4.76
CA ARG A 281 -7.34 -46.69 -5.02
C ARG A 281 -7.06 -45.21 -5.24
N ASP A 282 -6.03 -44.75 -4.55
CA ASP A 282 -5.30 -43.51 -4.78
C ASP A 282 -5.76 -42.27 -3.98
N LEU A 283 -5.94 -42.47 -2.68
CA LEU A 283 -5.55 -41.46 -1.69
C LEU A 283 -4.04 -41.61 -1.38
N ARG A 284 -3.19 -41.04 -2.23
CA ARG A 284 -1.85 -40.59 -1.84
C ARG A 284 -1.55 -39.23 -2.49
N PRO A 285 -1.13 -38.22 -1.73
CA PRO A 285 -0.58 -37.00 -2.32
C PRO A 285 0.79 -37.31 -2.93
N GLU A 286 0.92 -37.05 -4.23
CA GLU A 286 2.20 -36.98 -4.94
C GLU A 286 3.15 -35.96 -4.28
N PRO A 287 4.43 -36.28 -4.08
CA PRO A 287 5.42 -35.34 -3.55
C PRO A 287 5.78 -34.28 -4.61
N ASN A 288 5.84 -33.01 -4.18
CA ASN A 288 6.24 -31.90 -5.03
C ASN A 288 7.61 -32.14 -5.72
N PRO A 289 7.77 -31.80 -7.02
CA PRO A 289 9.06 -31.87 -7.68
C PRO A 289 10.04 -30.78 -7.16
N PRO A 290 11.36 -31.05 -7.16
CA PRO A 290 12.37 -30.14 -6.64
C PRO A 290 12.62 -28.96 -7.58
N SER A 291 12.82 -27.77 -7.00
CA SER A 291 13.20 -26.57 -7.75
C SER A 291 14.63 -26.71 -8.29
N GLU A 292 14.79 -26.67 -9.60
CA GLU A 292 16.10 -26.61 -10.27
C GLU A 292 16.83 -25.30 -9.94
N ARG A 293 18.10 -25.46 -9.54
CA ARG A 293 19.09 -24.40 -9.39
C ARG A 293 19.59 -23.97 -10.78
N ALA A 294 19.73 -22.66 -11.00
CA ALA A 294 20.59 -22.13 -12.06
C ALA A 294 22.04 -21.95 -11.51
N PRO A 295 23.08 -22.25 -12.32
CA PRO A 295 24.48 -22.32 -11.88
C PRO A 295 25.24 -20.99 -12.00
N GLY A 296 26.28 -20.85 -11.17
CA GLY A 296 27.25 -19.74 -11.21
C GLY A 296 28.31 -19.89 -12.32
N PRO A 297 29.16 -18.87 -12.52
CA PRO A 297 30.15 -18.86 -13.60
C PRO A 297 31.47 -19.50 -13.17
N MET A 298 32.05 -20.32 -14.07
CA MET A 298 33.42 -20.82 -14.00
C MET A 298 34.29 -20.14 -15.06
N ALA A 299 35.53 -19.88 -14.66
CA ALA A 299 36.62 -19.27 -15.42
C ALA A 299 37.23 -20.20 -16.48
N GLY A 300 38.03 -19.64 -17.39
CA GLY A 300 38.93 -20.42 -18.25
C GLY A 300 39.54 -19.60 -19.39
N ASP A 301 40.82 -19.24 -19.23
CA ASP A 301 41.71 -18.49 -20.11
C ASP A 301 41.97 -19.11 -21.49
N VAL A 302 42.32 -18.26 -22.49
CA VAL A 302 43.43 -18.53 -23.43
C VAL A 302 44.21 -17.22 -23.75
N ILE A 303 45.53 -17.37 -23.62
CA ILE A 303 46.72 -16.53 -23.90
C ILE A 303 46.74 -15.97 -25.35
N GLY A 304 47.37 -14.84 -25.73
CA GLY A 304 48.43 -14.06 -25.11
C GLY A 304 48.86 -12.77 -25.85
N VAL A 305 49.81 -12.09 -25.17
CA VAL A 305 50.90 -11.20 -25.62
C VAL A 305 50.58 -9.86 -26.31
N ALA A 306 50.75 -8.76 -25.55
CA ALA A 306 51.56 -7.59 -25.96
C ALA A 306 51.83 -6.62 -24.77
N THR A 307 53.09 -6.66 -24.30
CA THR A 307 53.96 -5.53 -23.90
C THR A 307 53.43 -4.30 -23.13
N MET A 308 53.95 -4.17 -21.90
CA MET A 308 54.59 -2.99 -21.27
C MET A 308 53.98 -1.60 -21.44
N ALA A 309 53.50 -1.03 -20.33
CA ALA A 309 53.88 0.32 -19.90
C ALA A 309 53.53 0.53 -18.42
N ALA A 310 54.58 0.65 -17.60
CA ALA A 310 54.50 1.12 -16.24
C ALA A 310 53.95 2.55 -16.18
N LYS A 311 53.04 2.84 -15.25
CA LYS A 311 52.89 4.20 -14.73
C LYS A 311 52.68 4.13 -13.23
N GLN A 312 53.76 4.50 -12.55
CA GLN A 312 53.93 4.55 -11.12
C GLN A 312 52.90 5.47 -10.45
N ASP A 313 52.46 5.01 -9.28
CA ASP A 313 51.83 5.80 -8.25
C ASP A 313 52.71 7.02 -7.89
N ALA A 314 52.20 8.22 -8.16
CA ALA A 314 52.73 9.46 -7.61
C ALA A 314 51.56 10.27 -7.06
N GLY A 315 51.41 10.25 -5.74
CA GLY A 315 50.39 11.01 -5.03
C GLY A 315 50.24 10.61 -3.57
N SER A 316 51.32 10.16 -2.93
CA SER A 316 51.35 9.93 -1.48
C SER A 316 51.31 11.29 -0.78
N CYS A 317 50.24 11.56 -0.05
CA CYS A 317 50.21 12.67 0.90
C CYS A 317 51.07 12.26 2.11
N PRO A 318 52.03 13.08 2.55
CA PRO A 318 52.77 12.76 3.77
C PRO A 318 51.82 12.78 4.97
N TYR A 319 51.76 11.67 5.71
CA TYR A 319 51.15 11.64 7.03
C TYR A 319 51.92 12.58 7.97
N PRO A 320 51.27 13.50 8.70
CA PRO A 320 51.93 14.16 9.82
C PRO A 320 52.05 13.14 10.97
N GLY A 321 53.29 12.79 11.32
CA GLY A 321 53.59 11.93 12.48
C GLY A 321 53.16 12.56 13.82
N PRO A 322 53.06 11.77 14.89
CA PRO A 322 52.59 12.24 16.19
C PRO A 322 53.60 13.22 16.83
N SER A 323 53.05 14.28 17.41
CA SER A 323 53.79 15.35 18.10
C SER A 323 54.52 14.81 19.36
N PRO A 324 55.77 15.22 19.64
CA PRO A 324 56.46 14.80 20.86
C PRO A 324 55.96 15.58 22.09
N ASN A 325 55.85 14.88 23.22
CA ASN A 325 55.51 15.44 24.52
C ASN A 325 56.53 16.51 24.97
N PRO A 326 56.12 17.52 25.77
CA PRO A 326 57.04 18.50 26.33
C PRO A 326 57.87 17.92 27.49
N PRO A 327 59.12 18.39 27.70
CA PRO A 327 60.03 17.95 28.76
C PRO A 327 59.65 18.50 30.16
N PRO A 328 60.22 17.93 31.25
CA PRO A 328 59.68 18.01 32.62
C PRO A 328 59.76 19.39 33.28
#